data_AF-A0A957QET7-F1
#
_entry.id   AF-A0A957QET7-F1
#
_cell.length_a   1.000
_cell.length_b   1.000
_cell.length_c   1.000
_cell.angle_alpha   90.00
_cell.angle_beta   90.00
_cell.angle_gamma   90.00
#
_symmetry.space_group_name_H-M   'P 1'
#
loop_
_entity.id
_entity.type
_entity.pdbx_description
1 polymer ?
#
loop_
_entity_poly.entity_id
_entity_poly.type
_entity_poly.pdbx_seq_one_letter_code
_entity_poly.pdbx_strand_id
1 'polypeptide(L)'
;MTALVLGACDMPRLPSEPADLPQLPEMPDVLRDLGLPDISQIPNLPSVNDLPSLNVGPNAIAFAGPSERRIGVGETIPGTDIQLVSVADGSAEFLIDGLRANRALGDSLDYEGAWRGANGVNYSLRLRVYNIGGNSVRAAGVHRLVVENIQPVEQNVNLSGETVSVPYAASVDAGQIMKGLTFGYAQSTERGAEITGLPTDVYPYRKIGDSIQWEGQLRSDIPIEYNLRVLLYNGSNLQVGGVATLQVPSQ
;
A
#
# COMPACT_ATOMS: atom_id res chain seq x y z
N MET A 1 55.29 33.93 34.59
CA MET A 1 54.26 32.89 34.41
C MET A 1 52.97 33.59 34.05
N THR A 2 52.60 33.53 32.78
CA THR A 2 51.46 34.23 32.22
C THR A 2 50.39 33.17 31.96
N ALA A 3 49.27 33.22 32.70
CA ALA A 3 48.14 32.33 32.48
C ALA A 3 47.10 33.07 31.61
N LEU A 4 46.88 32.52 30.42
CA LEU A 4 45.86 32.95 29.46
C LEU A 4 44.50 32.43 29.95
N VAL A 5 43.53 33.33 30.12
CA VAL A 5 42.13 32.98 30.40
C VAL A 5 41.44 32.65 29.08
N LEU A 6 41.03 31.39 28.91
CA LEU A 6 40.19 30.95 27.79
C LEU A 6 38.74 31.36 28.06
N GLY A 7 38.19 32.20 27.17
CA GLY A 7 36.77 32.51 27.13
C GLY A 7 35.97 31.28 26.71
N ALA A 8 34.98 30.90 27.53
CA ALA A 8 34.01 29.88 27.20
C ALA A 8 33.03 30.44 26.15
N CYS A 9 32.98 29.81 24.98
CA CYS A 9 31.91 30.03 24.00
C CYS A 9 30.60 29.46 24.56
N ASP A 10 29.59 30.32 24.66
CA ASP A 10 28.22 30.00 25.03
C ASP A 10 27.59 29.14 23.93
N MET A 11 27.16 27.91 24.24
CA MET A 11 26.41 27.10 23.28
C MET A 11 24.97 27.60 23.19
N PRO A 12 24.41 27.80 21.98
CA PRO A 12 23.01 28.16 21.85
C PRO A 12 22.13 27.03 22.39
N ARG A 13 21.36 27.32 23.44
CA ARG A 13 20.36 26.40 24.00
C ARG A 13 19.23 26.23 22.98
N LEU A 14 18.98 25.00 22.56
CA LEU A 14 17.77 24.65 21.82
C LEU A 14 16.54 24.92 22.71
N PRO A 15 15.46 25.50 22.18
CA PRO A 15 14.22 25.66 22.91
C PRO A 15 13.69 24.29 23.34
N SER A 16 13.33 24.16 24.62
CA SER A 16 12.97 22.91 25.28
C SER A 16 11.51 22.50 25.09
N GLU A 17 10.74 23.20 24.26
CA GLU A 17 9.32 22.88 24.05
C GLU A 17 8.98 22.95 22.56
N PRO A 18 8.30 21.94 22.00
CA PRO A 18 7.70 22.06 20.68
C PRO A 18 6.69 23.21 20.76
N ALA A 19 6.78 24.16 19.81
CA ALA A 19 5.76 25.19 19.67
C ALA A 19 4.40 24.52 19.55
N ASP A 20 3.42 25.01 20.33
CA ASP A 20 2.02 24.58 20.25
C ASP A 20 1.57 24.63 18.78
N LEU A 21 1.47 23.45 18.17
CA LEU A 21 0.90 23.32 16.84
C LEU A 21 -0.57 23.76 16.95
N PRO A 22 -1.06 24.62 16.06
CA PRO A 22 -2.47 24.96 16.05
C PRO A 22 -3.28 23.68 15.90
N GLN A 23 -4.17 23.43 16.86
CA GLN A 23 -5.11 22.31 16.79
C GLN A 23 -5.88 22.45 15.49
N LEU A 24 -5.74 21.44 14.61
CA LEU A 24 -6.54 21.39 13.40
C LEU A 24 -8.01 21.37 13.80
N PRO A 25 -8.89 22.14 13.13
CA PRO A 25 -10.33 22.04 13.34
C PRO A 25 -10.74 20.58 13.21
N GLU A 26 -11.53 20.06 14.15
CA GLU A 26 -12.18 18.76 14.00
C GLU A 26 -12.96 18.79 12.69
N MET A 27 -12.48 18.04 11.70
CA MET A 27 -13.21 17.93 10.44
C MET A 27 -14.56 17.24 10.74
N PRO A 28 -15.67 17.71 10.16
CA PRO A 28 -16.92 16.98 10.21
C PRO A 28 -16.67 15.52 9.81
N ASP A 29 -17.25 14.57 10.54
CA ASP A 29 -17.09 13.14 10.29
C ASP A 29 -17.92 12.72 9.05
N VAL A 30 -17.46 13.16 7.87
CA VAL A 30 -18.10 12.93 6.57
C VAL A 30 -18.32 11.44 6.30
N LEU A 31 -17.53 10.56 6.95
CA LEU A 31 -17.65 9.12 6.84
C LEU A 31 -18.92 8.59 7.52
N ARG A 32 -19.29 9.15 8.68
CA ARG A 32 -20.56 8.81 9.36
C ARG A 32 -21.79 9.27 8.58
N ASP A 33 -21.72 10.43 7.92
CA ASP A 33 -22.81 10.95 7.09
C ASP A 33 -23.05 10.09 5.83
N LEU A 34 -22.04 9.34 5.37
CA LEU A 34 -22.16 8.34 4.31
C LEU A 34 -22.60 6.95 4.82
N GLY A 35 -22.91 6.83 6.11
CA GLY A 35 -23.29 5.56 6.74
C GLY A 35 -22.15 4.53 6.79
N LEU A 36 -20.90 4.96 6.63
CA LEU A 36 -19.73 4.10 6.77
C LEU A 36 -19.24 4.15 8.22
N PRO A 37 -19.14 3.01 8.93
CA PRO A 37 -18.57 3.00 10.26
C PRO A 37 -17.09 3.38 10.20
N ASP A 38 -16.61 4.07 11.24
CA ASP A 38 -15.18 4.27 11.45
C ASP A 38 -14.51 2.89 11.63
N ILE A 39 -13.72 2.51 10.63
CA ILE A 39 -13.08 1.19 10.53
C ILE A 39 -12.11 0.98 11.71
N SER A 40 -11.56 2.06 12.28
CA SER A 40 -10.67 1.98 13.45
C SER A 40 -11.36 1.48 14.72
N GLN A 41 -12.70 1.56 14.77
CA GLN A 41 -13.51 1.14 15.90
C GLN A 41 -13.98 -0.32 15.79
N ILE A 42 -13.63 -1.03 14.71
CA ILE A 42 -13.98 -2.44 14.53
C ILE A 42 -13.15 -3.27 15.53
N PRO A 43 -13.80 -4.03 16.45
CA PRO A 43 -13.08 -4.85 17.41
C PRO A 43 -12.22 -5.91 16.71
N ASN A 44 -11.00 -6.11 17.21
CA ASN A 44 -10.06 -7.13 16.72
C ASN A 44 -9.81 -7.06 15.20
N LEU A 45 -9.71 -5.83 14.66
CA LEU A 45 -9.32 -5.65 13.26
C LEU A 45 -7.90 -6.22 13.06
N PRO A 46 -7.69 -7.09 12.06
CA PRO A 46 -6.36 -7.60 11.74
C PRO A 46 -5.36 -6.48 11.44
N SER A 47 -4.11 -6.69 11.86
CA SER A 47 -2.98 -5.78 11.66
C SER A 47 -1.90 -6.44 10.80
N VAL A 48 -0.98 -5.66 10.23
CA VAL A 48 0.10 -6.18 9.37
C VAL A 48 1.01 -7.18 10.11
N ASN A 49 1.06 -7.10 11.44
CA ASN A 49 1.81 -8.02 12.29
C ASN A 49 1.15 -9.41 12.42
N ASP A 50 -0.14 -9.52 12.13
CA ASP A 50 -0.89 -10.79 12.12
C ASP A 50 -0.66 -11.59 10.83
N LEU A 51 0.09 -11.02 9.87
CA LEU A 51 0.49 -11.68 8.64
C LEU A 51 1.81 -12.44 8.84
N PRO A 52 2.01 -13.59 8.19
CA PRO A 52 3.23 -14.40 8.32
C PRO A 52 4.51 -13.56 8.17
N SER A 53 5.51 -13.76 9.03
CA SER A 53 6.82 -13.10 8.89
C SER A 53 7.46 -13.48 7.56
N LEU A 54 8.03 -12.53 6.84
CA LEU A 54 8.55 -12.79 5.50
C LEU A 54 10.01 -12.38 5.35
N ASN A 55 10.82 -13.31 4.85
CA ASN A 55 12.11 -13.01 4.25
C ASN A 55 11.88 -12.69 2.77
N VAL A 56 11.76 -11.40 2.43
CA VAL A 56 11.67 -10.98 1.03
C VAL A 56 13.05 -11.14 0.40
N GLY A 57 13.18 -11.98 -0.62
CA GLY A 57 14.42 -12.10 -1.38
C GLY A 57 14.86 -10.77 -2.02
N PRO A 58 16.15 -10.61 -2.38
CA PRO A 58 16.64 -9.37 -2.99
C PRO A 58 15.89 -9.02 -4.29
N ASN A 59 15.52 -10.03 -5.09
CA ASN A 59 14.74 -9.88 -6.32
C ASN A 59 13.24 -10.14 -6.15
N ALA A 60 12.66 -9.80 -5.00
CA ALA A 60 11.23 -9.92 -4.73
C ALA A 60 10.69 -8.63 -4.12
N ILE A 61 9.44 -8.27 -4.36
CA ILE A 61 8.78 -7.12 -3.75
C ILE A 61 7.61 -7.59 -2.89
N ALA A 62 7.43 -6.93 -1.74
CA ALA A 62 6.28 -7.17 -0.88
C ALA A 62 5.44 -5.89 -0.78
N PHE A 63 4.16 -6.03 -1.03
CA PHE A 63 3.15 -5.02 -0.75
C PHE A 63 2.38 -5.47 0.48
N ALA A 64 2.21 -4.58 1.45
CA ALA A 64 1.45 -4.89 2.66
C ALA A 64 0.78 -3.64 3.20
N GLY A 65 -0.43 -3.80 3.73
CA GLY A 65 -1.16 -2.69 4.30
C GLY A 65 -2.63 -2.99 4.56
N PRO A 66 -3.42 -1.95 4.89
CA PRO A 66 -4.84 -2.07 5.13
C PRO A 66 -5.61 -2.38 3.83
N SER A 67 -6.73 -3.09 3.98
CA SER A 67 -7.68 -3.34 2.90
C SER A 67 -9.11 -3.24 3.43
N GLU A 68 -9.99 -2.58 2.67
CA GLU A 68 -11.45 -2.66 2.82
C GLU A 68 -12.03 -3.18 1.52
N ARG A 69 -13.07 -4.00 1.62
CA ARG A 69 -13.73 -4.62 0.49
C ARG A 69 -15.24 -4.62 0.72
N ARG A 70 -15.97 -4.15 -0.28
CA ARG A 70 -17.36 -4.53 -0.51
C ARG A 70 -17.38 -5.73 -1.46
N ILE A 71 -18.07 -6.79 -1.06
CA ILE A 71 -18.16 -8.06 -1.79
C ILE A 71 -19.64 -8.28 -2.10
N GLY A 72 -20.01 -8.25 -3.37
CA GLY A 72 -21.37 -8.54 -3.86
C GLY A 72 -21.66 -10.04 -3.93
N VAL A 73 -22.93 -10.41 -3.87
CA VAL A 73 -23.34 -11.81 -4.10
C VAL A 73 -22.92 -12.25 -5.50
N GLY A 74 -22.23 -13.39 -5.57
CA GLY A 74 -21.61 -13.93 -6.77
C GLY A 74 -20.16 -13.47 -6.99
N GLU A 75 -19.70 -12.44 -6.28
CA GLU A 75 -18.33 -11.92 -6.43
C GLU A 75 -17.32 -12.74 -5.61
N THR A 76 -16.12 -12.88 -6.18
CA THR A 76 -14.95 -13.44 -5.51
C THR A 76 -14.06 -12.31 -5.03
N ILE A 77 -13.39 -12.47 -3.89
CA ILE A 77 -12.43 -11.48 -3.42
C ILE A 77 -11.17 -11.54 -4.29
N PRO A 78 -10.73 -10.39 -4.86
CA PRO A 78 -9.34 -9.98 -4.94
C PRO A 78 -8.22 -11.03 -5.04
N GLY A 79 -8.17 -11.95 -6.02
CA GLY A 79 -7.04 -12.90 -6.09
C GLY A 79 -7.07 -14.05 -5.07
N THR A 80 -8.24 -14.37 -4.54
CA THR A 80 -8.49 -15.51 -3.65
C THR A 80 -9.51 -16.47 -4.30
N ASP A 81 -9.91 -17.51 -3.56
CA ASP A 81 -11.03 -18.38 -3.88
C ASP A 81 -12.28 -18.09 -3.02
N ILE A 82 -12.26 -17.02 -2.21
CA ILE A 82 -13.35 -16.65 -1.31
C ILE A 82 -14.45 -15.95 -2.11
N GLN A 83 -15.60 -16.61 -2.26
CA GLN A 83 -16.76 -16.09 -2.99
C GLN A 83 -17.95 -15.88 -2.07
N LEU A 84 -18.63 -14.73 -2.16
CA LEU A 84 -19.91 -14.54 -1.49
C LEU A 84 -21.02 -15.23 -2.29
N VAL A 85 -21.70 -16.21 -1.70
CA VAL A 85 -22.72 -17.04 -2.37
C VAL A 85 -24.11 -16.46 -2.15
N SER A 86 -24.43 -16.07 -0.92
CA SER A 86 -25.73 -15.52 -0.58
C SER A 86 -25.67 -14.66 0.69
N VAL A 87 -26.68 -13.82 0.88
CA VAL A 87 -26.91 -13.12 2.14
C VAL A 87 -28.36 -13.31 2.53
N ALA A 88 -28.61 -13.80 3.73
CA ALA A 88 -29.95 -14.06 4.26
C ALA A 88 -29.96 -13.84 5.78
N ASP A 89 -31.02 -13.22 6.30
CA ASP A 89 -31.28 -13.08 7.73
C ASP A 89 -30.09 -12.52 8.55
N GLY A 90 -29.34 -11.59 7.98
CA GLY A 90 -28.17 -10.98 8.64
C GLY A 90 -26.92 -11.90 8.72
N SER A 91 -26.94 -13.04 8.04
CA SER A 91 -25.82 -13.95 7.84
C SER A 91 -25.40 -13.96 6.37
N ALA A 92 -24.10 -14.08 6.11
CA ALA A 92 -23.54 -14.22 4.77
C ALA A 92 -22.99 -15.63 4.58
N GLU A 93 -23.33 -16.27 3.47
CA GLU A 93 -22.76 -17.57 3.11
C GLU A 93 -21.64 -17.36 2.11
N PHE A 94 -20.44 -17.84 2.44
CA PHE A 94 -19.27 -17.83 1.57
C PHE A 94 -18.92 -19.23 1.09
N LEU A 95 -18.31 -19.31 -0.09
CA LEU A 95 -17.55 -20.46 -0.55
C LEU A 95 -16.07 -20.17 -0.25
N ILE A 96 -15.42 -21.01 0.55
CA ILE A 96 -14.00 -20.89 0.93
C ILE A 96 -13.39 -22.28 0.76
N ASP A 97 -12.34 -22.41 -0.06
CA ASP A 97 -11.75 -23.73 -0.39
C ASP A 97 -12.79 -24.73 -0.92
N GLY A 98 -13.76 -24.22 -1.70
CA GLY A 98 -14.88 -25.02 -2.22
C GLY A 98 -15.91 -25.48 -1.17
N LEU A 99 -15.78 -25.07 0.08
CA LEU A 99 -16.68 -25.41 1.17
C LEU A 99 -17.60 -24.23 1.53
N ARG A 100 -18.88 -24.51 1.78
CA ARG A 100 -19.84 -23.51 2.25
C ARG A 100 -19.60 -23.16 3.71
N ALA A 101 -19.51 -21.88 4.01
CA ALA A 101 -19.27 -21.37 5.34
C ALA A 101 -20.15 -20.15 5.63
N ASN A 102 -20.98 -20.23 6.66
CA ASN A 102 -21.72 -19.07 7.15
C ASN A 102 -20.80 -18.14 7.94
N ARG A 103 -21.01 -16.84 7.76
CA ARG A 103 -20.25 -15.75 8.38
C ARG A 103 -21.21 -14.69 8.90
N ALA A 104 -21.03 -14.33 10.16
CA ALA A 104 -21.72 -13.24 10.83
C ALA A 104 -20.83 -12.00 10.93
N LEU A 105 -21.39 -10.91 11.46
CA LEU A 105 -20.62 -9.73 11.85
C LEU A 105 -19.53 -10.12 12.86
N GLY A 106 -18.29 -9.70 12.60
CA GLY A 106 -17.12 -10.04 13.40
C GLY A 106 -16.40 -11.33 12.99
N ASP A 107 -16.95 -12.13 12.07
CA ASP A 107 -16.24 -13.32 11.59
C ASP A 107 -15.12 -12.96 10.62
N SER A 108 -14.16 -13.88 10.46
CA SER A 108 -13.02 -13.68 9.57
C SER A 108 -13.24 -14.22 8.15
N LEU A 109 -12.58 -13.54 7.21
CA LEU A 109 -12.37 -14.00 5.84
C LEU A 109 -10.84 -14.01 5.63
N ASP A 110 -10.26 -15.17 5.90
CA ASP A 110 -8.81 -15.36 5.88
C ASP A 110 -8.40 -16.21 4.68
N TYR A 111 -7.36 -15.77 3.97
CA TYR A 111 -6.75 -16.49 2.87
C TYR A 111 -5.24 -16.52 3.02
N GLU A 112 -4.63 -17.65 2.70
CA GLU A 112 -3.18 -17.79 2.61
C GLU A 112 -2.85 -18.82 1.53
N GLY A 113 -2.14 -18.39 0.51
CA GLY A 113 -1.79 -19.27 -0.59
C GLY A 113 -1.09 -18.57 -1.74
N ALA A 114 -0.84 -19.35 -2.79
CA ALA A 114 -0.33 -18.83 -4.05
C ALA A 114 -1.38 -17.93 -4.71
N TRP A 115 -0.95 -16.81 -5.29
CA TRP A 115 -1.86 -15.98 -6.07
C TRP A 115 -2.29 -16.75 -7.30
N ARG A 116 -3.60 -16.97 -7.42
CA ARG A 116 -4.18 -17.75 -8.53
C ARG A 116 -3.70 -17.22 -9.88
N GLY A 117 -3.13 -18.11 -10.69
CA GLY A 117 -2.64 -17.79 -12.04
C GLY A 117 -1.21 -17.25 -12.11
N ALA A 118 -0.52 -17.05 -10.97
CA ALA A 118 0.84 -16.50 -10.93
C ALA A 118 1.79 -17.34 -10.07
N ASN A 119 2.74 -18.02 -10.71
CA ASN A 119 3.77 -18.79 -10.00
C ASN A 119 4.73 -17.87 -9.23
N GLY A 120 5.21 -18.28 -8.06
CA GLY A 120 6.15 -17.46 -7.26
C GLY A 120 5.52 -16.15 -6.77
N VAL A 121 4.20 -16.12 -6.62
CA VAL A 121 3.50 -15.00 -5.99
C VAL A 121 2.65 -15.53 -4.86
N ASN A 122 2.83 -14.98 -3.67
CA ASN A 122 2.11 -15.41 -2.47
C ASN A 122 1.21 -14.28 -1.98
N TYR A 123 -0.02 -14.64 -1.61
CA TYR A 123 -1.01 -13.71 -1.11
C TYR A 123 -1.55 -14.18 0.24
N SER A 124 -1.51 -13.27 1.21
CA SER A 124 -2.09 -13.43 2.53
C SER A 124 -3.11 -12.33 2.74
N LEU A 125 -4.31 -12.71 3.16
CA LEU A 125 -5.41 -11.80 3.45
C LEU A 125 -6.01 -12.19 4.80
N ARG A 126 -6.27 -11.19 5.63
CA ARG A 126 -6.98 -11.33 6.90
C ARG A 126 -7.99 -10.20 6.98
N LEU A 127 -9.26 -10.53 6.80
CA LEU A 127 -10.36 -9.56 6.87
C LEU A 127 -11.34 -9.93 7.98
N ARG A 128 -12.02 -8.91 8.49
CA ARG A 128 -13.09 -8.99 9.48
C ARG A 128 -14.37 -8.44 8.85
N VAL A 129 -15.45 -9.23 8.88
CA VAL A 129 -16.77 -8.77 8.43
C VAL A 129 -17.29 -7.71 9.40
N TYR A 130 -17.65 -6.53 8.89
CA TYR A 130 -18.15 -5.43 9.74
C TYR A 130 -19.50 -4.89 9.28
N ASN A 131 -19.96 -5.28 8.09
CA ASN A 131 -21.32 -4.98 7.63
C ASN A 131 -21.85 -6.12 6.75
N ILE A 132 -23.09 -6.53 7.00
CA ILE A 132 -23.82 -7.48 6.16
C ILE A 132 -25.08 -6.74 5.67
N GLY A 133 -25.09 -6.37 4.39
CA GLY A 133 -26.21 -5.70 3.74
C GLY A 133 -27.11 -6.69 3.00
N GLY A 134 -28.12 -6.21 2.26
CA GLY A 134 -29.07 -7.10 1.59
C GLY A 134 -28.48 -7.95 0.45
N ASN A 135 -27.43 -7.49 -0.21
CA ASN A 135 -26.81 -8.16 -1.37
C ASN A 135 -25.27 -8.08 -1.38
N SER A 136 -24.68 -7.63 -0.28
CA SER A 136 -23.23 -7.48 -0.18
C SER A 136 -22.76 -7.53 1.26
N VAL A 137 -21.49 -7.89 1.44
CA VAL A 137 -20.77 -7.86 2.70
C VAL A 137 -19.68 -6.80 2.60
N ARG A 138 -19.44 -6.05 3.67
CA ARG A 138 -18.21 -5.27 3.82
C ARG A 138 -17.30 -5.90 4.86
N ALA A 139 -16.04 -6.01 4.49
CA ALA A 139 -14.99 -6.55 5.34
C ALA A 139 -13.74 -5.67 5.27
N ALA A 140 -13.04 -5.54 6.39
CA ALA A 140 -11.82 -4.74 6.49
C ALA A 140 -10.74 -5.49 7.26
N GLY A 141 -9.48 -5.17 7.00
CA GLY A 141 -8.34 -5.79 7.68
C GLY A 141 -7.06 -5.49 6.93
N VAL A 142 -6.21 -6.50 6.74
CA VAL A 142 -4.91 -6.34 6.10
C VAL A 142 -4.65 -7.41 5.06
N HIS A 143 -3.72 -7.10 4.16
CA HIS A 143 -3.17 -8.05 3.23
C HIS A 143 -1.66 -7.93 3.10
N ARG A 144 -1.06 -8.96 2.52
CA ARG A 144 0.30 -8.95 2.02
C ARG A 144 0.37 -9.73 0.73
N LEU A 145 1.01 -9.14 -0.25
CA LEU A 145 1.27 -9.70 -1.56
C LEU A 145 2.78 -9.69 -1.80
N VAL A 146 3.35 -10.85 -2.11
CA VAL A 146 4.79 -11.00 -2.34
C VAL A 146 5.01 -11.53 -3.73
N VAL A 147 5.63 -10.73 -4.58
CA VAL A 147 5.98 -11.09 -5.96
C VAL A 147 7.47 -11.40 -6.03
N GLU A 148 7.81 -12.64 -6.37
CA GLU A 148 9.20 -13.05 -6.58
C GLU A 148 9.63 -12.89 -8.03
N ASN A 149 10.95 -12.77 -8.22
CA ASN A 149 11.61 -12.67 -9.51
C ASN A 149 11.11 -11.49 -10.34
N ILE A 150 11.02 -10.32 -9.72
CA ILE A 150 10.59 -9.10 -10.40
C ILE A 150 11.58 -8.71 -11.50
N GLN A 151 11.06 -8.25 -12.62
CA GLN A 151 11.81 -7.68 -13.74
C GLN A 151 10.97 -6.55 -14.34
N PRO A 152 10.97 -5.36 -13.72
CA PRO A 152 10.14 -4.26 -14.16
C PRO A 152 10.46 -3.84 -15.58
N VAL A 153 9.44 -3.77 -16.43
CA VAL A 153 9.53 -3.23 -17.79
C VAL A 153 8.43 -2.19 -17.95
N GLU A 154 8.85 -0.96 -18.24
CA GLU A 154 7.92 0.11 -18.57
C GLU A 154 7.31 -0.17 -19.95
N GLN A 155 5.99 -0.21 -19.98
CA GLN A 155 5.22 -0.39 -21.20
C GLN A 155 3.78 0.03 -20.94
N ASN A 156 3.06 0.44 -21.98
CA ASN A 156 1.64 0.70 -21.82
C ASN A 156 0.93 -0.60 -21.46
N VAL A 157 0.27 -0.61 -20.30
CA VAL A 157 -0.60 -1.69 -19.87
C VAL A 157 -2.01 -1.15 -19.77
N ASN A 158 -2.97 -1.99 -20.12
CA ASN A 158 -4.37 -1.71 -19.88
C ASN A 158 -4.87 -2.75 -18.88
N LEU A 159 -4.96 -2.33 -17.61
CA LEU A 159 -5.44 -3.22 -16.56
C LEU A 159 -6.89 -3.58 -16.86
N SER A 160 -7.11 -4.85 -17.19
CA SER A 160 -8.42 -5.38 -17.55
C SER A 160 -8.83 -6.50 -16.60
N GLY A 161 -10.11 -6.61 -16.31
CA GLY A 161 -10.60 -7.61 -15.35
C GLY A 161 -10.37 -7.21 -13.88
N GLU A 162 -10.03 -8.18 -13.06
CA GLU A 162 -9.96 -8.03 -11.60
C GLU A 162 -8.62 -7.40 -11.18
N THR A 163 -8.66 -6.44 -10.26
CA THR A 163 -7.47 -5.73 -9.78
C THR A 163 -7.37 -5.72 -8.26
N VAL A 164 -6.12 -5.63 -7.78
CA VAL A 164 -5.77 -5.45 -6.38
C VAL A 164 -4.99 -4.15 -6.26
N SER A 165 -5.57 -3.14 -5.61
CA SER A 165 -4.85 -1.93 -5.19
C SER A 165 -4.26 -2.13 -3.81
N VAL A 166 -2.97 -1.81 -3.68
CA VAL A 166 -2.17 -1.96 -2.45
C VAL A 166 -1.41 -0.67 -2.18
N PRO A 167 -1.18 -0.29 -0.90
CA PRO A 167 -0.27 0.80 -0.60
C PRO A 167 1.16 0.41 -0.98
N TYR A 168 1.89 1.39 -1.50
CA TYR A 168 3.31 1.27 -1.80
C TYR A 168 4.04 2.45 -1.18
N ALA A 169 5.13 2.15 -0.48
CA ALA A 169 6.06 3.14 0.04
C ALA A 169 7.48 2.64 -0.15
N ALA A 170 8.38 3.52 -0.56
CA ALA A 170 9.77 3.19 -0.76
C ALA A 170 10.68 4.35 -0.36
N SER A 171 11.86 3.96 0.12
CA SER A 171 12.99 4.83 0.40
C SER A 171 14.10 4.42 -0.56
N VAL A 172 14.63 5.38 -1.32
CA VAL A 172 15.57 5.10 -2.42
C VAL A 172 16.75 6.03 -2.31
N ASP A 173 17.93 5.43 -2.19
CA ASP A 173 19.17 6.18 -2.09
C ASP A 173 19.55 6.80 -3.45
N ALA A 174 20.30 7.90 -3.39
CA ALA A 174 20.87 8.54 -4.56
C ALA A 174 21.69 7.52 -5.39
N GLY A 175 21.43 7.49 -6.69
CA GLY A 175 22.00 6.54 -7.64
C GLY A 175 21.28 5.18 -7.72
N GLN A 176 20.21 4.94 -6.96
CA GLN A 176 19.47 3.67 -6.97
C GLN A 176 18.13 3.76 -7.73
N ILE A 177 17.63 2.60 -8.13
CA ILE A 177 16.32 2.42 -8.78
C ILE A 177 15.26 2.11 -7.72
N MET A 178 14.07 2.66 -7.88
CA MET A 178 12.93 2.34 -7.02
C MET A 178 12.48 0.90 -7.29
N LYS A 179 12.38 0.10 -6.22
CA LYS A 179 12.10 -1.33 -6.33
C LYS A 179 10.73 -1.59 -6.96
N GLY A 180 10.70 -2.33 -8.07
CA GLY A 180 9.46 -2.63 -8.80
C GLY A 180 9.13 -1.63 -9.92
N LEU A 181 9.97 -0.63 -10.15
CA LEU A 181 9.86 0.35 -11.24
C LEU A 181 11.17 0.42 -12.04
N THR A 182 11.15 1.11 -13.18
CA THR A 182 12.36 1.45 -13.95
C THR A 182 12.95 2.81 -13.55
N PHE A 183 12.22 3.60 -12.76
CA PHE A 183 12.66 4.93 -12.34
C PHE A 183 13.60 4.87 -11.14
N GLY A 184 14.52 5.81 -11.05
CA GLY A 184 15.46 5.94 -9.95
C GLY A 184 15.57 7.36 -9.42
N TYR A 185 16.46 7.53 -8.45
CA TYR A 185 16.75 8.82 -7.83
C TYR A 185 18.20 9.21 -8.13
N ALA A 186 18.43 10.35 -8.79
CA ALA A 186 19.79 10.84 -8.99
C ALA A 186 20.29 11.58 -7.75
N GLN A 187 19.65 12.71 -7.41
CA GLN A 187 20.07 13.63 -6.35
C GLN A 187 19.00 14.68 -6.06
N SER A 188 19.23 15.46 -5.01
CA SER A 188 18.44 16.66 -4.70
C SER A 188 19.08 17.88 -5.34
N THR A 189 18.27 18.73 -5.96
CA THR A 189 18.70 20.02 -6.52
C THR A 189 17.79 21.15 -6.04
N GLU A 190 18.12 22.41 -6.37
CA GLU A 190 17.23 23.56 -6.14
C GLU A 190 15.87 23.43 -6.85
N ARG A 191 15.82 22.65 -7.95
CA ARG A 191 14.59 22.43 -8.73
C ARG A 191 13.69 21.34 -8.14
N GLY A 192 14.25 20.43 -7.35
CA GLY A 192 13.56 19.26 -6.80
C GLY A 192 14.45 18.02 -6.74
N ALA A 193 13.84 16.90 -6.35
CA ALA A 193 14.38 15.56 -6.57
C ALA A 193 14.49 15.29 -8.07
N GLU A 194 15.68 14.98 -8.56
CA GLU A 194 15.91 14.56 -9.95
C GLU A 194 15.63 13.06 -10.09
N ILE A 195 14.61 12.73 -10.89
CA ILE A 195 14.18 11.35 -11.15
C ILE A 195 14.85 10.85 -12.43
N THR A 196 15.44 9.66 -12.36
CA THR A 196 16.09 9.00 -13.50
C THR A 196 15.15 7.96 -14.13
N GLY A 197 15.43 7.55 -15.37
CA GLY A 197 14.65 6.54 -16.09
C GLY A 197 13.37 7.07 -16.75
N LEU A 198 13.07 8.36 -16.60
CA LEU A 198 11.96 9.01 -17.30
C LEU A 198 12.23 9.14 -18.81
N PRO A 199 11.18 9.18 -19.66
CA PRO A 199 11.32 9.54 -21.07
C PRO A 199 12.02 10.90 -21.26
N THR A 200 12.79 11.06 -22.34
CA THR A 200 13.64 12.24 -22.56
C THR A 200 12.89 13.54 -22.74
N ASP A 201 11.61 13.47 -23.09
CA ASP A 201 10.69 14.60 -23.24
C ASP A 201 9.90 14.93 -21.96
N VAL A 202 10.13 14.19 -20.87
CA VAL A 202 9.47 14.39 -19.57
C VAL A 202 10.35 15.21 -18.64
N TYR A 203 9.75 16.19 -17.97
CA TYR A 203 10.43 17.01 -16.97
C TYR A 203 10.94 16.14 -15.80
N PRO A 204 12.24 16.17 -15.43
CA PRO A 204 12.82 15.17 -14.52
C PRO A 204 12.73 15.54 -13.03
N TYR A 205 12.40 16.78 -12.68
CA TYR A 205 12.40 17.23 -11.28
C TYR A 205 11.01 17.08 -10.63
N ARG A 206 10.98 16.63 -9.37
CA ARG A 206 9.79 16.53 -8.52
C ARG A 206 10.03 17.18 -7.16
N LYS A 207 9.09 18.01 -6.70
CA LYS A 207 9.04 18.55 -5.33
C LYS A 207 8.16 17.68 -4.44
N ILE A 208 8.17 17.95 -3.13
CA ILE A 208 7.28 17.29 -2.17
C ILE A 208 5.83 17.50 -2.63
N GLY A 209 5.06 16.41 -2.69
CA GLY A 209 3.68 16.38 -3.16
C GLY A 209 3.52 16.12 -4.66
N ASP A 210 4.58 16.30 -5.47
CA ASP A 210 4.49 16.06 -6.92
C ASP A 210 4.31 14.57 -7.23
N SER A 211 3.58 14.29 -8.31
CA SER A 211 3.22 12.95 -8.74
C SER A 211 4.36 12.24 -9.49
N ILE A 212 4.46 10.94 -9.27
CA ILE A 212 5.26 9.98 -10.06
C ILE A 212 4.30 8.89 -10.52
N GLN A 213 4.08 8.79 -11.82
CA GLN A 213 3.23 7.78 -12.43
C GLN A 213 4.10 6.85 -13.26
N TRP A 214 3.87 5.55 -13.12
CA TRP A 214 4.56 4.53 -13.88
C TRP A 214 3.56 3.42 -14.19
N GLU A 215 3.64 2.86 -15.39
CA GLU A 215 2.83 1.74 -15.82
C GLU A 215 3.71 0.74 -16.57
N GLY A 216 3.39 -0.55 -16.42
CA GLY A 216 4.18 -1.59 -17.04
C GLY A 216 3.91 -2.97 -16.49
N GLN A 217 4.91 -3.82 -16.63
CA GLN A 217 4.91 -5.17 -16.09
C GLN A 217 5.95 -5.25 -14.97
N LEU A 218 5.52 -5.71 -13.80
CA LEU A 218 6.43 -6.05 -12.69
C LEU A 218 7.15 -7.37 -12.97
N ARG A 219 6.44 -8.25 -13.70
CA ARG A 219 6.87 -9.49 -14.33
C ARG A 219 5.98 -9.71 -15.55
N SER A 220 6.36 -10.60 -16.46
CA SER A 220 5.63 -10.85 -17.72
C SER A 220 4.14 -11.19 -17.56
N ASP A 221 3.74 -11.70 -16.39
CA ASP A 221 2.38 -12.12 -16.03
C ASP A 221 1.70 -11.19 -14.99
N ILE A 222 2.35 -10.08 -14.60
CA ILE A 222 1.82 -9.15 -13.58
C ILE A 222 1.86 -7.72 -14.11
N PRO A 223 0.80 -7.29 -14.83
CA PRO A 223 0.58 -5.89 -15.16
C PRO A 223 0.34 -5.06 -13.90
N ILE A 224 0.89 -3.86 -13.87
CA ILE A 224 0.84 -2.99 -12.70
C ILE A 224 0.92 -1.50 -13.09
N GLU A 225 0.18 -0.69 -12.35
CA GLU A 225 0.24 0.77 -12.40
C GLU A 225 0.62 1.32 -11.03
N TYR A 226 1.56 2.25 -10.98
CA TYR A 226 1.95 2.98 -9.78
C TYR A 226 1.48 4.43 -9.89
N ASN A 227 0.73 4.88 -8.88
CA ASN A 227 0.36 6.27 -8.67
C ASN A 227 0.97 6.75 -7.36
N LEU A 228 2.15 7.35 -7.45
CA LEU A 228 2.98 7.74 -6.32
C LEU A 228 3.11 9.25 -6.19
N ARG A 229 3.54 9.69 -5.02
CA ARG A 229 3.93 11.07 -4.74
C ARG A 229 5.25 11.09 -4.00
N VAL A 230 6.02 12.16 -4.23
CA VAL A 230 7.20 12.46 -3.41
C VAL A 230 6.73 12.88 -2.03
N LEU A 231 7.15 12.13 -1.01
CA LEU A 231 6.87 12.44 0.40
C LEU A 231 7.96 13.33 0.99
N LEU A 232 9.22 13.01 0.67
CA LEU A 232 10.39 13.68 1.20
C LEU A 232 11.60 13.41 0.29
N TYR A 233 12.56 14.32 0.23
CA TYR A 233 13.84 14.05 -0.42
C TYR A 233 14.96 14.91 0.19
N ASN A 234 16.19 14.44 0.08
CA ASN A 234 17.41 15.15 0.45
C ASN A 234 18.57 14.66 -0.43
N GLY A 235 19.79 15.20 -0.26
CA GLY A 235 20.93 14.84 -1.11
C GLY A 235 21.29 13.35 -1.16
N SER A 236 20.81 12.53 -0.23
CA SER A 236 21.12 11.10 -0.14
C SER A 236 19.95 10.17 -0.43
N ASN A 237 18.71 10.64 -0.29
CA ASN A 237 17.55 9.75 -0.27
C ASN A 237 16.27 10.43 -0.76
N LEU A 238 15.43 9.66 -1.45
CA LEU A 238 14.08 10.00 -1.88
C LEU A 238 13.08 9.04 -1.21
N GLN A 239 12.03 9.61 -0.61
CA GLN A 239 10.88 8.87 -0.10
C GLN A 239 9.67 9.10 -0.97
N VAL A 240 9.06 8.01 -1.43
CA VAL A 240 7.83 8.02 -2.22
C VAL A 240 6.76 7.17 -1.56
N GLY A 241 5.50 7.54 -1.77
CA GLY A 241 4.37 6.77 -1.31
C GLY A 241 3.13 6.97 -2.18
N GLY A 242 2.26 5.98 -2.19
CA GLY A 242 1.03 6.01 -2.96
C GLY A 242 0.42 4.63 -3.09
N VAL A 243 -0.18 4.37 -4.25
CA VAL A 243 -0.90 3.13 -4.54
C VAL A 243 -0.25 2.43 -5.73
N ALA A 244 -0.06 1.13 -5.61
CA ALA A 244 0.18 0.22 -6.72
C ALA A 244 -1.12 -0.54 -7.02
N THR A 245 -1.55 -0.57 -8.27
CA THR A 245 -2.70 -1.36 -8.72
C THR A 245 -2.20 -2.46 -9.62
N LEU A 246 -2.40 -3.71 -9.18
CA LEU A 246 -1.97 -4.90 -9.90
C LEU A 246 -3.19 -5.58 -10.51
N GLN A 247 -3.07 -6.07 -11.74
CA GLN A 247 -4.06 -6.94 -12.32
C GLN A 247 -3.89 -8.36 -11.78
N VAL A 248 -5.00 -8.98 -11.36
CA VAL A 248 -5.04 -10.41 -11.04
C VAL A 248 -4.87 -11.18 -12.35
N PRO A 249 -3.89 -12.11 -12.47
CA PRO A 249 -3.70 -12.87 -13.69
C PRO A 249 -4.96 -13.65 -14.07
N SER A 250 -5.42 -13.49 -15.32
CA SER A 250 -6.50 -14.31 -15.88
C SER A 250 -6.02 -15.74 -16.12
N GLN A 251 -6.87 -16.73 -15.84
CA GLN A 251 -6.60 -18.13 -16.18
C GLN A 251 -6.66 -18.39 -17.68
#